data_AF-A0A182UIB0-F1
#
_entry.id   AF-A0A182UIB0-F1
#
_cell.length_a   1.000
_cell.length_b   1.000
_cell.length_c   1.000
_cell.angle_alpha   90.00
_cell.angle_beta   90.00
_cell.angle_gamma   90.00
#
_symmetry.space_group_name_H-M   'P 1'
#
loop_
_entity.id
_entity.type
_entity.pdbx_description
1 polymer ?
#
loop_
_entity_poly.entity_id
_entity_poly.type
_entity_poly.pdbx_seq_one_letter_code
_entity_poly.pdbx_strand_id
1 'polypeptide(L)'
;GGAGPAAPEDNGTSSFGGSAAASNHGGSGSAGGGGGGTGSSNVSLTGDYMLELKDLQHKIMTLQDNTELQRVVEMIAATGCYEITSATFDFDLCALDVMTVRRLQDFFATS
;
A
#
# COMPACT_ATOMS: atom_id res chain seq x y z
N GLY A 1 -19.47 26.75 -62.78
CA GLY A 1 -19.33 26.23 -61.41
C GLY A 1 -20.34 26.94 -60.56
N GLY A 2 -21.34 26.22 -60.06
CA GLY A 2 -22.47 26.77 -59.32
C GLY A 2 -22.26 26.80 -57.81
N ALA A 3 -23.17 27.56 -57.17
CA ALA A 3 -23.62 27.59 -55.76
C ALA A 3 -22.54 27.69 -54.66
N GLY A 4 -22.53 28.65 -53.73
CA GLY A 4 -23.58 29.46 -53.11
C GLY A 4 -23.43 29.32 -51.58
N PRO A 5 -23.42 30.39 -50.76
CA PRO A 5 -23.24 30.30 -49.30
C PRO A 5 -24.59 30.10 -48.59
N ALA A 6 -24.67 29.24 -47.57
CA ALA A 6 -25.86 29.11 -46.72
C ALA A 6 -25.47 28.85 -45.26
N ALA A 7 -26.11 29.61 -44.37
CA ALA A 7 -25.93 29.68 -42.93
C ALA A 7 -26.29 28.37 -42.20
N PRO A 8 -25.77 28.12 -40.99
CA PRO A 8 -26.33 27.11 -40.12
C PRO A 8 -27.65 27.60 -39.51
N GLU A 9 -28.68 26.78 -39.74
CA GLU A 9 -30.07 26.94 -39.38
C GLU A 9 -30.31 26.87 -37.86
N ASP A 10 -31.20 27.73 -37.40
CA ASP A 10 -31.87 27.64 -36.12
C ASP A 10 -32.72 26.36 -36.06
N ASN A 11 -32.61 25.60 -34.97
CA ASN A 11 -33.57 24.55 -34.68
C ASN A 11 -34.02 24.67 -33.22
N GLY A 12 -35.07 25.48 -33.03
CA GLY A 12 -35.84 25.52 -31.81
C GLY A 12 -36.69 24.25 -31.69
N THR A 13 -36.33 23.38 -30.76
CA THR A 13 -37.26 22.38 -30.22
C THR A 13 -37.78 22.89 -28.88
N SER A 14 -39.08 23.25 -28.87
CA SER A 14 -39.86 23.48 -27.67
C SER A 14 -40.28 22.13 -27.08
N SER A 15 -39.94 21.89 -25.82
CA SER A 15 -40.53 20.80 -25.03
C SER A 15 -41.04 21.33 -23.71
N PHE A 16 -42.34 21.14 -23.56
CA PHE A 16 -43.22 21.46 -22.46
C PHE A 16 -42.94 20.54 -21.26
N GLY A 17 -43.12 21.09 -20.06
CA GLY A 17 -43.55 20.33 -18.87
C GLY A 17 -42.48 19.56 -18.10
N GLY A 18 -42.20 20.01 -16.87
CA GLY A 18 -41.49 19.19 -15.89
C GLY A 18 -41.10 19.95 -14.63
N SER A 19 -42.01 20.02 -13.66
CA SER A 19 -41.67 20.34 -12.26
C SER A 19 -40.90 19.18 -11.65
N ALA A 20 -39.66 19.38 -11.18
CA ALA A 20 -39.08 18.63 -10.05
C ALA A 20 -37.70 19.17 -9.62
N ALA A 21 -37.64 19.54 -8.34
CA ALA A 21 -36.53 19.41 -7.40
C ALA A 21 -35.13 19.94 -7.79
N ALA A 22 -34.74 21.04 -7.13
CA ALA A 22 -33.35 21.45 -6.97
C ALA A 22 -32.54 20.31 -6.33
N SER A 23 -31.60 19.75 -7.09
CA SER A 23 -30.59 18.82 -6.59
C SER A 23 -29.44 19.64 -6.02
N ASN A 24 -29.38 19.75 -4.70
CA ASN A 24 -28.25 20.38 -4.03
C ASN A 24 -27.12 19.34 -3.86
N HIS A 25 -25.97 19.68 -4.42
CA HIS A 25 -24.70 18.98 -4.21
C HIS A 25 -24.36 18.94 -2.71
N GLY A 26 -24.16 17.73 -2.19
CA GLY A 26 -23.60 17.50 -0.87
C GLY A 26 -22.96 16.12 -0.87
N GLY A 27 -21.64 16.11 -1.06
CA GLY A 27 -20.87 14.88 -1.08
C GLY A 27 -20.71 14.24 0.30
N SER A 28 -20.02 13.10 0.25
CA SER A 28 -19.28 12.44 1.32
C SER A 28 -19.93 11.18 1.89
N GLY A 29 -19.24 10.06 1.64
CA GLY A 29 -19.03 9.06 2.67
C GLY A 29 -19.80 7.75 2.49
N SER A 30 -19.34 6.91 1.57
CA SER A 30 -19.56 5.46 1.63
C SER A 30 -18.97 4.92 2.94
N ALA A 31 -19.82 4.62 3.93
CA ALA A 31 -19.42 3.78 5.05
C ALA A 31 -19.62 2.31 4.63
N GLY A 32 -18.62 1.81 3.91
CA GLY A 32 -18.38 0.39 3.72
C GLY A 32 -18.03 -0.29 5.05
N GLY A 33 -18.27 -1.60 5.12
CA GLY A 33 -18.23 -2.40 6.33
C GLY A 33 -16.86 -2.57 6.99
N GLY A 34 -16.90 -3.16 8.18
CA GLY A 34 -15.72 -3.63 8.91
C GLY A 34 -16.14 -4.60 9.98
N GLY A 35 -15.99 -5.90 9.70
CA GLY A 35 -16.42 -7.00 10.57
C GLY A 35 -15.62 -7.09 11.87
N GLY A 36 -16.33 -7.24 12.97
CA GLY A 36 -15.78 -7.72 14.24
C GLY A 36 -15.58 -9.23 14.18
N GLY A 37 -14.43 -9.67 13.68
CA GLY A 37 -13.99 -11.05 13.68
C GLY A 37 -13.32 -11.40 15.01
N THR A 38 -14.00 -12.23 15.79
CA THR A 38 -13.49 -12.96 16.95
C THR A 38 -12.31 -13.86 16.58
N GLY A 39 -11.19 -13.71 17.28
CA GLY A 39 -10.17 -14.72 17.59
C GLY A 39 -9.76 -15.72 16.51
N SER A 40 -8.61 -15.48 15.88
CA SER A 40 -7.68 -16.53 15.44
C SER A 40 -6.28 -15.92 15.32
N SER A 41 -5.35 -16.52 16.04
CA SER A 41 -3.91 -16.27 16.02
C SER A 41 -3.35 -16.18 14.60
N ASN A 42 -3.20 -14.96 14.12
CA ASN A 42 -2.35 -14.57 13.02
C ASN A 42 -1.97 -13.14 13.34
N VAL A 43 -0.68 -12.82 13.31
CA VAL A 43 -0.21 -11.43 13.40
C VAL A 43 -0.98 -10.68 12.33
N SER A 44 -2.00 -9.91 12.73
CA SER A 44 -2.75 -9.09 11.81
C SER A 44 -1.70 -8.21 11.14
N LEU A 45 -1.47 -8.44 9.85
CA LEU A 45 -0.69 -7.57 8.97
C LEU A 45 -1.47 -6.25 8.85
N THR A 46 -1.60 -5.54 9.97
CA THR A 46 -2.17 -4.20 10.03
C THR A 46 -1.27 -3.31 9.18
N GLY A 47 -1.85 -2.29 8.56
CA GLY A 47 -1.09 -1.36 7.71
C GLY A 47 0.15 -0.81 8.43
N ASP A 48 0.04 -0.59 9.74
CA ASP A 48 1.13 -0.12 10.59
C ASP A 48 2.30 -1.12 10.66
N TYR A 49 2.05 -2.42 10.82
CA TYR A 49 3.10 -3.43 10.87
C TYR A 49 3.83 -3.59 9.52
N MET A 50 3.10 -3.46 8.41
CA MET A 50 3.68 -3.47 7.07
C MET A 50 4.56 -2.24 6.79
N LEU A 51 4.18 -1.07 7.33
CA LEU A 51 4.99 0.15 7.25
C LEU A 51 6.30 -0.01 8.03
N GLU A 52 6.23 -0.52 9.27
CA GLU A 52 7.42 -0.79 10.08
C GLU A 52 8.38 -1.77 9.39
N LEU A 53 7.85 -2.83 8.76
CA LEU A 53 8.64 -3.78 8.00
C LEU A 53 9.33 -3.15 6.79
N LYS A 54 8.67 -2.20 6.10
CA LYS A 54 9.29 -1.45 5.00
C LYS A 54 10.40 -0.51 5.46
N ASP A 55 10.19 0.19 6.56
CA ASP A 55 11.23 1.06 7.13
C ASP A 55 12.44 0.23 7.56
N LEU A 56 12.19 -0.94 8.16
CA LEU A 56 13.24 -1.89 8.54
C LEU A 56 14.01 -2.40 7.32
N GLN A 57 13.32 -2.78 6.25
CA GLN A 57 13.94 -3.17 4.99
C GLN A 57 14.86 -2.07 4.46
N HIS A 58 14.37 -0.82 4.40
CA HIS A 58 15.15 0.30 3.89
C HIS A 58 16.39 0.56 4.76
N LYS A 59 16.25 0.48 6.08
CA LYS A 59 17.38 0.59 7.02
C LYS A 59 18.42 -0.50 6.77
N ILE A 60 18.02 -1.76 6.65
CA ILE A 60 18.94 -2.87 6.35
C ILE A 60 19.64 -2.66 5.00
N MET A 61 18.91 -2.23 3.97
CA MET A 61 19.43 -2.05 2.61
C MET A 61 20.42 -0.88 2.50
N THR A 62 20.25 0.14 3.35
CA THR A 62 21.11 1.34 3.38
C THR A 62 22.23 1.25 4.42
N LEU A 63 22.25 0.18 5.21
CA LEU A 63 23.25 -0.07 6.23
C LEU A 63 24.63 -0.26 5.60
N GLN A 64 25.59 0.59 5.98
CA GLN A 64 26.99 0.48 5.55
C GLN A 64 27.90 -0.15 6.61
N ASP A 65 27.43 -0.28 7.84
CA ASP A 65 28.19 -0.92 8.91
C ASP A 65 28.19 -2.44 8.69
N ASN A 66 29.38 -2.97 8.38
CA ASN A 66 29.57 -4.39 8.11
C ASN A 66 29.32 -5.25 9.36
N THR A 67 29.58 -4.71 10.56
CA THR A 67 29.35 -5.40 11.84
C THR A 67 27.87 -5.59 12.08
N GLU A 68 27.11 -4.51 11.88
CA GLU A 68 25.66 -4.53 12.03
C GLU A 68 25.01 -5.42 10.96
N LEU A 69 25.45 -5.30 9.70
CA LEU A 69 24.95 -6.11 8.60
C LEU A 69 25.20 -7.61 8.84
N GLN A 70 26.41 -7.98 9.27
CA GLN A 70 26.72 -9.36 9.65
C GLN A 70 25.82 -9.84 10.77
N ARG A 71 25.52 -8.99 11.76
CA ARG A 71 24.64 -9.36 12.87
C ARG A 71 23.22 -9.66 12.40
N VAL A 72 22.68 -8.87 11.47
CA VAL A 72 21.33 -9.15 10.93
C VAL A 72 21.33 -10.41 10.07
N VAL A 73 22.39 -10.64 9.27
CA VAL A 73 22.55 -11.88 8.50
C VAL A 73 22.62 -13.10 9.42
N GLU A 74 23.40 -13.06 10.51
CA GLU A 74 23.44 -14.14 11.50
C GLU A 74 22.07 -14.41 12.14
N MET A 75 21.33 -13.34 12.50
CA MET A 75 19.99 -13.48 13.07
C MET A 75 19.01 -14.13 12.10
N ILE A 76 19.03 -13.72 10.84
CA ILE A 76 18.17 -14.29 9.79
C ILE A 76 18.61 -15.72 9.49
N ALA A 77 19.92 -15.96 9.39
CA ALA A 77 20.48 -17.29 9.15
C ALA A 77 20.09 -18.29 10.24
N ALA A 78 20.02 -17.84 11.50
CA ALA A 78 19.56 -18.66 12.62
C ALA A 78 18.10 -19.11 12.48
N THR A 79 17.26 -18.36 11.75
CA THR A 79 15.89 -18.78 11.45
C THR A 79 15.80 -19.78 10.30
N GLY A 80 16.78 -19.76 9.38
CA GLY A 80 16.74 -20.54 8.15
C GLY A 80 15.75 -20.03 7.09
N CYS A 81 15.02 -18.93 7.36
CA CYS A 81 14.06 -18.33 6.44
C CYS A 81 14.74 -17.34 5.49
N TYR A 82 15.69 -17.83 4.70
CA TYR A 82 16.41 -17.05 3.69
C TYR A 82 16.73 -17.90 2.47
N GLU A 83 16.95 -17.23 1.35
CA GLU A 83 17.38 -17.83 0.10
C GLU A 83 18.79 -17.31 -0.24
N ILE A 84 19.76 -18.22 -0.26
CA ILE A 84 21.08 -17.90 -0.83
C ILE A 84 21.00 -18.16 -2.33
N THR A 85 21.06 -17.09 -3.10
CA THR A 85 21.25 -17.15 -4.55
C THR A 85 22.76 -17.04 -4.85
N SER A 86 23.17 -17.36 -6.08
CA SER A 86 24.57 -17.39 -6.52
C SER A 86 25.37 -16.08 -6.29
N ALA A 87 24.69 -14.96 -6.05
CA ALA A 87 25.31 -13.65 -5.85
C ALA A 87 24.69 -12.85 -4.68
N THR A 88 23.58 -13.31 -4.10
CA THR A 88 22.79 -12.53 -3.14
C THR A 88 22.30 -13.38 -1.99
N PHE A 89 22.17 -12.75 -0.83
CA PHE A 89 21.48 -13.28 0.33
C PHE A 89 20.13 -12.58 0.41
N ASP A 90 19.07 -13.28 0.01
CA ASP A 90 17.71 -12.77 -0.04
C ASP A 90 16.89 -13.33 1.13
N PHE A 91 16.03 -12.52 1.72
CA PHE A 91 15.14 -12.94 2.79
C PHE A 91 13.88 -12.10 2.80
N ASP A 92 12.76 -12.74 3.13
CA ASP A 92 11.47 -12.08 3.25
C ASP A 92 11.18 -11.75 4.71
N LEU A 93 11.14 -10.46 5.04
CA LEU A 93 10.80 -10.00 6.40
C LEU A 93 9.42 -10.48 6.87
N CYS A 94 8.48 -10.70 5.95
CA CYS A 94 7.15 -11.24 6.26
C CYS A 94 7.15 -12.76 6.49
N ALA A 95 8.17 -13.47 6.02
CA ALA A 95 8.35 -14.90 6.26
C ALA A 95 9.15 -15.18 7.56
N LEU A 96 9.79 -14.15 8.13
CA LEU A 96 10.43 -14.24 9.42
C LEU A 96 9.41 -14.32 10.56
N ASP A 97 9.79 -15.03 11.62
CA ASP A 97 9.01 -15.04 12.86
C ASP A 97 8.97 -13.63 13.47
N VAL A 98 7.84 -13.27 14.10
CA VAL A 98 7.60 -11.97 14.73
C VAL A 98 8.65 -11.66 15.80
N MET A 99 9.18 -12.69 16.46
CA MET A 99 10.27 -12.57 17.43
C MET A 99 11.57 -12.09 16.78
N THR A 100 11.89 -12.61 15.58
CA THR A 100 13.07 -12.21 14.81
C THR A 100 12.92 -10.80 14.28
N VAL A 101 11.74 -10.47 13.74
CA VAL A 101 11.44 -9.12 13.27
C VAL A 101 11.57 -8.10 14.40
N ARG A 102 11.02 -8.39 15.58
CA ARG A 102 11.17 -7.50 16.74
C ARG A 102 12.61 -7.29 17.16
N ARG A 103 13.43 -8.35 17.17
CA ARG A 103 14.87 -8.21 17.47
C ARG A 103 15.57 -7.32 16.44
N LEU A 104 15.23 -7.45 15.16
CA LEU A 104 15.75 -6.57 14.12
C LEU A 104 15.33 -5.13 14.39
N GLN A 105 14.04 -4.89 14.66
CA GLN A 105 13.51 -3.57 14.98
C GLN A 105 14.23 -2.94 16.18
N ASP A 106 14.39 -3.66 17.28
CA ASP A 106 15.09 -3.19 18.48
C ASP A 106 16.57 -2.85 18.17
N PHE A 107 17.23 -3.70 17.38
CA PHE A 107 18.61 -3.48 16.95
C PHE A 107 18.73 -2.15 16.19
N PHE A 108 17.86 -1.92 15.20
CA PHE A 108 17.84 -0.68 14.42
C PHE A 108 17.25 0.54 15.14
N ALA A 109 16.57 0.36 16.27
CA ALA A 109 16.04 1.44 17.10
C ALA A 109 17.08 1.95 18.10
N THR A 110 18.08 1.13 18.43
CA THR A 110 19.12 1.46 19.43
C THR A 110 20.40 2.02 18.79
N SER A 111 20.57 1.87 17.47
CA SER A 111 21.69 2.40 16.67
C SER A 111 21.42 3.77 16.04
#